data_AF-A0AA39S4C9-F1
#
_entry.id   AF-A0AA39S4C9-F1
#
_cell.length_a   1.000
_cell.length_b   1.000
_cell.length_c   1.000
_cell.angle_alpha   90.00
_cell.angle_beta   90.00
_cell.angle_gamma   90.00
#
_symmetry.space_group_name_H-M   'P 1'
#
loop_
_entity.id
_entity.type
_entity.pdbx_description
1 polymer ?
#
loop_
_entity_poly.entity_id
_entity_poly.type
_entity_poly.pdbx_seq_one_letter_code
_entity_poly.pdbx_strand_id
1 'polypeptide(L)'
;MDLDDDERLKNVFWADPRSRVAYQYFGDVVTFDTTYLTNRYGMPFAPFVGVNHHGQSILLGAGLISSEDTETFVWLFQTWL
;
A
#
# COMPACT_ATOMS: atom_id res chain seq x y z
N MET A 1 5.47 2.92 9.60
CA MET A 1 5.23 4.36 9.39
C MET A 1 6.58 5.01 9.19
N ASP A 2 6.65 5.98 8.30
CA ASP A 2 7.84 6.75 7.95
C ASP A 2 7.59 8.22 8.31
N LEU A 3 8.58 8.86 8.89
CA LEU A 3 8.51 10.25 9.34
C LEU A 3 9.51 11.10 8.55
N ASP A 4 9.19 12.38 8.35
CA ASP A 4 10.15 13.34 7.83
C ASP A 4 11.10 13.87 8.94
N ASP A 5 12.00 14.78 8.56
CA ASP A 5 12.98 15.38 9.46
C ASP A 5 12.33 16.23 10.58
N ASP A 6 11.07 16.64 10.42
CA ASP A 6 10.26 17.37 11.39
C ASP A 6 9.39 16.43 12.26
N GLU A 7 9.63 15.11 12.22
CA GLU A 7 8.82 14.05 12.87
C GLU A 7 7.35 14.01 12.43
N ARG A 8 7.03 14.54 11.25
CA ARG A 8 5.67 14.49 10.68
C ARG A 8 5.49 13.23 9.87
N LEU A 9 4.24 12.77 9.78
CA LEU A 9 3.92 11.60 8.98
C LEU A 9 4.21 11.86 7.51
N LYS A 10 5.19 11.12 6.97
CA LYS A 10 5.57 11.15 5.56
C LYS A 10 4.87 10.04 4.80
N ASN A 11 5.02 8.80 5.25
CA ASN A 11 4.38 7.63 4.64
C ASN A 11 3.77 6.72 5.70
N VAL A 12 2.59 6.17 5.42
CA VAL A 12 1.97 5.13 6.25
C VAL A 12 1.52 3.98 5.37
N PHE A 13 1.81 2.77 5.85
CA PHE A 13 1.28 1.54 5.28
C PHE A 13 0.50 0.81 6.37
N TRP A 14 -0.60 0.16 5.98
CA TRP A 14 -1.35 -0.73 6.85
C TRP A 14 -1.87 -1.94 6.07
N ALA A 15 -1.94 -3.07 6.77
CA ALA A 15 -2.61 -4.27 6.33
C ALA A 15 -3.22 -4.94 7.55
N ASP A 16 -4.50 -5.30 7.48
CA ASP A 16 -5.12 -6.05 8.56
C ASP A 16 -4.66 -7.52 8.55
N PRO A 17 -4.80 -8.25 9.65
CA PRO A 17 -4.36 -9.65 9.72
C PRO A 17 -4.98 -10.55 8.64
N ARG A 18 -6.21 -10.28 8.20
CA ARG A 18 -6.86 -11.06 7.13
C ARG A 18 -6.23 -10.77 5.78
N SER A 19 -5.87 -9.53 5.49
CA SER A 19 -5.09 -9.20 4.29
C SER A 19 -3.75 -9.92 4.24
N ARG A 20 -3.05 -10.01 5.38
CA ARG A 20 -1.77 -10.74 5.49
C ARG A 20 -1.96 -12.25 5.24
N VAL A 21 -3.00 -12.84 5.81
CA VAL A 21 -3.35 -14.25 5.56
C VAL A 21 -3.78 -14.45 4.09
N ALA A 22 -4.59 -13.55 3.54
CA ALA A 22 -5.02 -13.63 2.15
C ALA A 22 -3.84 -13.59 1.16
N TYR A 23 -2.82 -12.78 1.44
CA TYR A 23 -1.59 -12.75 0.65
C TYR A 23 -0.86 -14.11 0.64
N GLN A 24 -0.90 -14.88 1.72
CA GLN A 24 -0.29 -16.22 1.76
C GLN A 24 -0.99 -17.21 0.81
N TYR A 25 -2.29 -17.03 0.52
CA TYR A 25 -3.07 -17.91 -0.35
C TYR A 25 -3.21 -17.39 -1.79
N PHE A 26 -3.15 -16.08 -1.98
CA PHE A 26 -3.52 -15.41 -3.23
C PHE A 26 -2.45 -14.40 -3.69
N GLY A 27 -1.23 -14.53 -3.21
CA GLY A 27 -0.10 -13.63 -3.51
C GLY A 27 0.56 -13.85 -4.88
N ASP A 28 0.08 -14.82 -5.67
CA ASP A 28 0.64 -15.16 -6.98
C ASP A 28 0.54 -14.00 -7.98
N VAL A 29 -0.52 -13.20 -7.89
CA VAL A 29 -0.74 -12.01 -8.71
C VAL A 29 -1.18 -10.87 -7.81
N VAL A 30 -0.39 -9.80 -7.82
CA VAL A 30 -0.69 -8.57 -7.09
C VAL A 30 -0.60 -7.40 -8.05
N THR A 31 -1.65 -6.58 -8.05
CA THR A 31 -1.71 -5.30 -8.75
C THR A 31 -1.53 -4.17 -7.75
N PHE A 32 -0.81 -3.14 -8.19
CA PHE A 32 -0.53 -1.93 -7.45
C PHE A 32 -0.78 -0.75 -8.39
N ASP A 33 -1.45 0.27 -7.87
CA ASP A 33 -1.70 1.53 -8.59
C ASP A 33 -1.66 2.67 -7.57
N THR A 34 -1.21 3.85 -7.97
CA THR A 34 -1.29 5.06 -7.13
C THR A 34 -2.33 6.01 -7.68
N THR A 35 -3.25 6.41 -6.81
CA THR A 35 -4.30 7.37 -7.14
C THR A 35 -4.05 8.67 -6.39
N TYR A 36 -3.68 9.70 -7.13
CA TYR A 36 -3.37 11.04 -6.61
C TYR A 36 -4.63 11.80 -6.16
N LEU A 37 -4.50 12.71 -5.20
CA LEU A 37 -5.56 13.60 -4.64
C LEU A 37 -6.77 12.89 -4.02
N THR A 38 -6.61 11.67 -3.52
CA THR A 38 -7.71 10.92 -2.90
C THR A 38 -8.06 11.36 -1.48
N ASN A 39 -7.26 12.24 -0.86
CA ASN A 39 -7.53 12.75 0.49
C ASN A 39 -7.29 14.26 0.64
N ARG A 40 -7.73 14.82 1.77
CA ARG A 40 -7.61 16.26 2.10
C ARG A 40 -6.18 16.80 2.15
N TYR A 41 -5.19 15.90 2.16
CA TYR A 41 -3.77 16.21 2.22
C TYR A 41 -3.10 16.11 0.85
N GLY A 42 -3.84 15.76 -0.20
CA GLY A 42 -3.29 15.59 -1.54
C GLY A 42 -2.31 14.42 -1.67
N MET A 43 -2.29 13.49 -0.72
CA MET A 43 -1.36 12.36 -0.75
C MET A 43 -1.87 11.25 -1.67
N PRO A 44 -1.00 10.65 -2.52
CA PRO A 44 -1.34 9.44 -3.26
C PRO A 44 -1.77 8.29 -2.34
N PHE A 45 -2.84 7.60 -2.74
CA PHE A 45 -3.29 6.36 -2.13
C PHE A 45 -2.87 5.18 -2.98
N ALA A 46 -2.28 4.17 -2.32
CA ALA A 46 -1.53 3.10 -2.95
C ALA A 46 -2.03 1.72 -2.47
N PRO A 47 -3.15 1.20 -3.00
CA PRO A 47 -3.68 -0.11 -2.63
C PRO A 47 -2.85 -1.26 -3.23
N PHE A 48 -2.70 -2.32 -2.45
CA PHE A 48 -2.22 -3.62 -2.90
C PHE A 48 -3.41 -4.55 -3.08
N VAL A 49 -3.64 -4.99 -4.31
CA VAL A 49 -4.84 -5.79 -4.64
C VAL A 49 -4.42 -7.10 -5.26
N GLY A 50 -4.88 -8.21 -4.69
CA GLY A 50 -4.76 -9.55 -5.25
C GLY A 50 -6.03 -10.01 -5.93
N VAL A 51 -6.03 -11.25 -6.42
CA VAL A 51 -7.20 -11.90 -7.03
C VAL A 51 -7.42 -13.26 -6.36
N ASN A 52 -8.64 -13.52 -5.87
CA ASN A 52 -8.97 -14.82 -5.28
C ASN A 52 -9.31 -15.88 -6.34
N HIS A 53 -9.58 -17.11 -5.91
CA HIS A 53 -9.94 -18.24 -6.78
C HIS A 53 -11.27 -18.07 -7.56
N HIS A 54 -12.07 -17.05 -7.24
CA HIS A 54 -13.26 -16.68 -7.98
C HIS A 54 -13.01 -15.54 -8.98
N GLY A 55 -11.77 -15.09 -9.15
CA GLY A 55 -11.43 -13.94 -9.98
C GLY A 55 -11.81 -12.59 -9.36
N GLN A 56 -12.11 -12.54 -8.06
CA GLN A 56 -12.52 -11.31 -7.38
C GLN A 56 -11.32 -10.60 -6.76
N SER A 57 -11.33 -9.27 -6.83
CA SER A 57 -10.34 -8.42 -6.19
C SER A 57 -10.39 -8.55 -4.67
N ILE A 58 -9.21 -8.68 -4.05
CA ILE A 58 -9.04 -8.71 -2.59
C ILE A 58 -7.99 -7.68 -2.17
N LEU A 59 -8.27 -6.93 -1.10
CA LEU A 59 -7.32 -5.97 -0.57
C LEU A 59 -6.28 -6.68 0.28
N LEU A 60 -5.00 -6.51 -0.06
CA LEU A 60 -3.84 -7.11 0.61
C LEU A 60 -3.10 -6.10 1.51
N GLY A 61 -3.49 -4.84 1.45
CA GLY A 61 -2.93 -3.75 2.22
C GLY A 61 -3.07 -2.44 1.46
N ALA A 62 -2.72 -1.34 2.09
CA ALA A 62 -2.69 -0.04 1.44
C ALA A 62 -1.68 0.90 2.09
N GLY A 63 -1.15 1.80 1.27
CA GLY A 63 -0.32 2.91 1.70
C GLY A 63 -0.95 4.27 1.42
N LEU A 64 -0.61 5.24 2.25
CA LEU A 64 -0.65 6.66 1.91
C LEU A 64 0.79 7.15 1.90
N ILE A 65 1.21 7.73 0.79
CA ILE A 65 2.58 8.14 0.55
C ILE A 65 2.67 9.63 0.26
N SER A 66 3.79 10.27 0.60
CA SER A 66 3.99 11.71 0.37
C SER A 66 4.26 12.06 -1.09
N SER A 67 4.84 11.13 -1.85
CA SER A 67 5.34 11.36 -3.21
C SER A 67 5.44 10.06 -4.00
N GLU A 68 5.31 10.14 -5.32
CA GLU A 68 5.46 9.02 -6.25
C GLU A 68 6.90 8.93 -6.77
N ASP A 69 7.86 8.85 -5.85
CA ASP A 69 9.28 8.69 -6.17
C ASP A 69 9.80 7.28 -5.83
N THR A 70 10.99 6.97 -6.34
CA THR A 70 11.60 5.64 -6.19
C THR A 70 11.85 5.28 -4.72
N GLU A 71 12.33 6.22 -3.91
CA GLU A 71 12.64 5.96 -2.50
C GLU A 71 11.38 5.62 -1.71
N THR A 72 10.32 6.37 -1.96
CA THR A 72 9.01 6.17 -1.34
C THR A 72 8.40 4.83 -1.72
N PHE A 73 8.51 4.42 -3.00
CA PHE A 73 8.06 3.10 -3.42
C PHE A 73 8.92 1.96 -2.87
N VAL A 74 10.24 2.11 -2.80
CA VAL A 74 11.11 1.12 -2.16
C VAL A 74 10.71 0.91 -0.72
N TRP A 75 10.53 1.99 0.05
CA TRP A 75 10.05 1.93 1.42
C TRP A 75 8.68 1.24 1.51
N LEU A 76 7.75 1.60 0.63
CA LEU A 76 6.38 1.07 0.65
C LEU A 76 6.37 -0.44 0.39
N PHE A 77 7.09 -0.91 -0.62
CA PHE A 77 7.17 -2.34 -0.94
C PHE A 77 7.90 -3.14 0.14
N GLN A 78 8.97 -2.60 0.73
CA GLN A 78 9.66 -3.22 1.85
C GLN A 78 8.80 -3.30 3.12
N THR A 79 7.94 -2.30 3.35
CA THR A 79 7.02 -2.30 4.50
C THR A 79 5.82 -3.25 4.28
N TRP A 80 5.42 -3.42 3.01
CA TRP A 80 4.34 -4.32 2.66
C TRP A 80 4.76 -5.79 2.71
N LEU A 81 5.95 -6.16 2.25
CA LEU A 81 6.45 -7.55 2.28
C LEU A 81 6.78 -8.02 3.70
#